data_AF-A0A527YWW4-F1
#
_entry.id   AF-A0A527YWW4-F1
#
_cell.length_a   1.000
_cell.length_b   1.000
_cell.length_c   1.000
_cell.angle_alpha   90.00
_cell.angle_beta   90.00
_cell.angle_gamma   90.00
#
_symmetry.space_group_name_H-M   'P 1'
#
loop_
_entity.id
_entity.type
_entity.pdbx_description
1 polymer ?
#
loop_
_entity_poly.entity_id
_entity_poly.type
_entity_poly.pdbx_seq_one_letter_code
_entity_poly.pdbx_strand_id
1 'polypeptide(L)'
;SGLVRNGVLNVCTGGDFPPMQYYANPGDEKLVGFEVDVVDAIAKQWSGATNYVVGDFKGLLPSLGAERCDLVASGIMVTKERLKAYDAVPYFVSNVVMVTAASDSETMSPLDLSGKVLAIEAGTTYEK
;
A
#
# COMPACT_ATOMS: atom_id res chain seq x y z
N SER A 1 -14.12 20.42 1.41
CA SER A 1 -14.10 18.95 1.36
C SER A 1 -13.92 18.56 -0.10
N GLY A 2 -12.68 18.32 -0.55
CA GLY A 2 -12.36 18.14 -1.99
C GLY A 2 -12.10 16.69 -2.42
N LEU A 3 -11.70 15.82 -1.49
CA LEU A 3 -11.41 14.41 -1.76
C LEU A 3 -12.63 13.50 -1.62
N VAL A 4 -13.61 13.89 -0.81
CA VAL A 4 -14.88 13.14 -0.69
C VAL A 4 -15.81 13.60 -1.82
N ARG A 5 -16.03 12.74 -2.81
CA ARG A 5 -16.90 12.99 -3.96
C ARG A 5 -18.24 12.28 -3.74
N ASN A 6 -19.34 13.03 -3.71
CA ASN A 6 -20.69 12.50 -3.46
C ASN A 6 -20.82 11.70 -2.15
N GLY A 7 -20.10 12.12 -1.10
CA GLY A 7 -20.10 11.41 0.19
C GLY A 7 -19.23 10.15 0.22
N VAL A 8 -18.47 9.87 -0.84
CA VAL A 8 -17.58 8.71 -0.94
C VAL A 8 -16.14 9.16 -1.09
N LEU A 9 -15.23 8.50 -0.36
CA LEU A 9 -13.79 8.59 -0.53
C LEU A 9 -13.31 7.31 -1.22
N ASN A 10 -12.90 7.39 -2.48
CA ASN A 10 -12.41 6.23 -3.22
C ASN A 10 -10.93 6.01 -2.93
N VAL A 11 -10.58 4.80 -2.49
CA VAL A 11 -9.26 4.46 -1.97
C VAL A 11 -8.66 3.34 -2.80
N CYS A 12 -7.61 3.63 -3.55
CA CYS A 12 -6.86 2.59 -4.26
C CYS A 12 -5.94 1.82 -3.28
N THR A 13 -6.00 0.48 -3.29
CA THR A 13 -5.18 -0.39 -2.43
C THR A 13 -4.96 -1.80 -3.03
N GLY A 14 -4.09 -2.63 -2.43
CA GLY A 14 -3.71 -3.96 -2.95
C GLY A 14 -4.59 -5.14 -2.52
N GLY A 15 -5.16 -5.09 -1.31
CA GLY A 15 -5.97 -6.15 -0.70
C GLY A 15 -5.20 -7.28 0.00
N ASP A 16 -3.87 -7.25 -0.01
CA ASP A 16 -3.00 -8.41 0.20
C ASP A 16 -1.79 -8.15 1.12
N PHE A 17 -1.81 -7.06 1.89
CA PHE A 17 -0.69 -6.65 2.76
C PHE A 17 -1.05 -6.64 4.25
N PRO A 18 -1.15 -7.79 4.92
CA PRO A 18 -1.36 -7.83 6.36
C PRO A 18 -0.13 -7.29 7.12
N PRO A 19 -0.32 -6.58 8.24
CA PRO A 19 -1.59 -6.23 8.90
C PRO A 19 -2.19 -4.89 8.42
N MET A 20 -1.69 -4.33 7.31
CA MET A 20 -2.00 -2.97 6.87
C MET A 20 -3.37 -2.90 6.20
N GLN A 21 -3.57 -3.72 5.17
CA GLN A 21 -4.82 -3.84 4.43
C GLN A 21 -4.89 -5.27 3.89
N TYR A 22 -5.94 -6.01 4.22
CA TYR A 22 -6.08 -7.41 3.82
C TYR A 22 -7.52 -7.91 4.04
N TYR A 23 -7.87 -9.03 3.40
CA TYR A 23 -9.08 -9.78 3.72
C TYR A 23 -8.80 -10.76 4.86
N ALA A 24 -9.59 -10.71 5.94
CA ALA A 24 -9.35 -11.52 7.13
C ALA A 24 -9.49 -13.02 6.86
N ASN A 25 -10.47 -13.39 6.03
CA ASN A 25 -10.71 -14.76 5.62
C ASN A 25 -10.90 -14.86 4.09
N PRO A 26 -10.64 -16.04 3.50
CA PRO A 26 -10.97 -16.29 2.10
C PRO A 26 -12.44 -16.04 1.82
N GLY A 27 -12.73 -15.20 0.83
CA GLY A 27 -14.10 -14.85 0.41
C GLY A 27 -14.71 -13.66 1.14
N ASP A 28 -14.01 -13.03 2.08
CA ASP A 28 -14.46 -11.76 2.66
C ASP A 28 -14.51 -10.67 1.58
N GLU A 29 -15.54 -9.84 1.63
CA GLU A 29 -15.71 -8.70 0.72
C GLU A 29 -15.14 -7.40 1.29
N LYS A 30 -14.82 -7.39 2.59
CA LYS A 30 -14.36 -6.20 3.30
C LYS A 30 -12.90 -6.35 3.70
N LEU A 31 -12.12 -5.33 3.37
CA LEU A 31 -10.77 -5.20 3.90
C LEU A 31 -10.83 -4.86 5.39
N VAL A 32 -9.80 -5.33 6.09
CA VAL A 32 -9.47 -4.97 7.47
C VAL A 32 -8.00 -4.61 7.54
N GLY A 33 -7.58 -3.97 8.63
CA GLY A 33 -6.19 -3.67 8.90
C GLY A 33 -5.96 -2.22 9.29
N PHE A 34 -4.71 -1.92 9.66
CA PHE A 34 -4.34 -0.61 10.18
C PHE A 34 -4.63 0.55 9.20
N GLU A 35 -4.28 0.40 7.91
CA GLU A 35 -4.54 1.46 6.92
C GLU A 35 -6.04 1.62 6.64
N VAL A 36 -6.79 0.53 6.67
CA VAL A 36 -8.26 0.55 6.53
C VAL A 36 -8.87 1.36 7.68
N ASP A 37 -8.48 1.06 8.92
CA ASP A 37 -8.97 1.77 10.11
C ASP A 37 -8.66 3.27 10.06
N VAL A 38 -7.44 3.63 9.61
CA VAL A 38 -7.01 5.03 9.48
C VAL A 38 -7.82 5.77 8.42
N VAL A 39 -7.98 5.19 7.23
CA VAL A 39 -8.67 5.87 6.12
C VAL A 39 -10.17 5.95 6.36
N ASP A 40 -10.78 4.92 6.97
CA ASP A 40 -12.17 4.94 7.41
C ASP A 40 -12.44 6.05 8.43
N ALA A 41 -11.52 6.23 9.40
CA ALA A 41 -11.62 7.32 10.38
C ALA A 41 -11.52 8.71 9.73
N ILE A 42 -10.63 8.86 8.73
CA ILE A 42 -10.49 10.10 7.97
C ILE A 42 -11.77 10.40 7.16
N ALA A 43 -12.30 9.40 6.45
CA ALA A 43 -13.54 9.56 5.68
C ALA A 43 -14.70 9.96 6.60
N LYS A 44 -14.82 9.33 7.76
CA LYS A 44 -15.83 9.67 8.77
C LYS A 44 -15.69 11.11 9.27
N GLN A 45 -14.47 11.58 9.53
CA GLN A 45 -14.21 12.98 9.91
C GLN A 45 -14.65 13.96 8.82
N TRP A 46 -14.63 13.54 7.56
CA TRP A 46 -15.09 14.32 6.40
C TRP A 46 -16.56 14.07 6.03
N SER A 47 -17.33 13.41 6.90
CA SER A 47 -18.75 13.07 6.67
C SER A 47 -18.97 12.22 5.41
N GLY A 48 -18.01 11.35 5.09
CA GLY A 48 -18.09 10.41 3.99
C GLY A 48 -17.90 8.95 4.41
N ALA A 49 -18.02 8.05 3.45
CA ALA A 49 -17.72 6.63 3.58
C ALA A 49 -16.58 6.24 2.62
N THR A 50 -15.82 5.21 2.95
CA THR A 50 -14.78 4.68 2.08
C THR A 50 -15.35 3.72 1.04
N ASN A 51 -14.76 3.75 -0.14
CA ASN A 51 -14.93 2.73 -1.18
C ASN A 51 -13.54 2.27 -1.61
N TYR A 52 -13.21 1.01 -1.37
CA TYR A 52 -11.90 0.47 -1.71
C TYR A 52 -11.88 -0.05 -3.15
N VAL A 53 -10.94 0.48 -3.94
CA VAL A 53 -10.66 0.07 -5.32
C VAL A 53 -9.41 -0.80 -5.29
N VAL A 54 -9.59 -2.11 -5.29
CA VAL A 54 -8.51 -3.08 -5.13
C VAL A 54 -7.85 -3.40 -6.47
N GLY A 55 -6.52 -3.41 -6.52
CA GLY A 55 -5.75 -3.82 -7.70
C GLY A 55 -4.25 -3.91 -7.43
N ASP A 56 -3.48 -4.37 -8.42
CA ASP A 56 -2.03 -4.55 -8.30
C ASP A 56 -1.30 -3.27 -7.81
N PHE A 57 -0.33 -3.43 -6.91
CA PHE A 57 0.45 -2.33 -6.34
C PHE A 57 1.04 -1.37 -7.40
N LYS A 58 1.64 -1.92 -8.47
CA LYS A 58 2.20 -1.14 -9.59
C LYS A 58 1.17 -0.24 -10.29
N GLY A 59 -0.11 -0.59 -10.21
CA GLY A 59 -1.23 0.12 -10.83
C GLY A 59 -1.85 1.21 -9.95
N LEU A 60 -1.51 1.28 -8.66
CA LEU A 60 -2.16 2.19 -7.72
C LEU A 60 -1.88 3.66 -8.02
N LEU A 61 -0.61 4.05 -8.14
CA LEU A 61 -0.24 5.44 -8.46
C LEU A 61 -0.74 5.88 -9.86
N PRO A 62 -0.61 5.06 -10.93
CA PRO A 62 -1.27 5.35 -12.20
C PRO A 62 -2.78 5.54 -12.09
N SER A 63 -3.46 4.74 -11.26
CA SER A 63 -4.91 4.86 -11.04
C SER A 63 -5.28 6.16 -10.33
N LEU A 64 -4.46 6.61 -9.39
CA LEU A 64 -4.60 7.94 -8.78
C LEU A 64 -4.41 9.05 -9.80
N GLY A 65 -3.35 8.99 -10.61
CA GLY A 65 -3.10 9.98 -11.67
C GLY A 65 -4.17 10.00 -12.77
N ALA A 66 -4.89 8.89 -12.96
CA ALA A 66 -6.04 8.78 -13.85
C ALA A 66 -7.38 9.09 -13.17
N GLU A 67 -7.37 9.60 -11.94
CA GLU A 67 -8.54 9.99 -11.14
C GLU A 67 -9.56 8.86 -10.89
N ARG A 68 -9.12 7.59 -10.89
CA ARG A 68 -9.97 6.43 -10.56
C ARG A 68 -10.24 6.30 -9.06
N CYS A 69 -9.42 6.93 -8.25
CA CYS A 69 -9.55 7.03 -6.80
C CYS A 69 -9.10 8.41 -6.34
N ASP A 70 -9.50 8.77 -5.12
CA ASP A 70 -9.21 10.06 -4.51
C ASP A 70 -7.92 10.01 -3.67
N LEU A 71 -7.52 8.82 -3.20
CA LEU A 71 -6.25 8.57 -2.52
C LEU A 71 -5.75 7.15 -2.74
N VAL A 72 -4.46 6.93 -2.47
CA VAL A 72 -3.84 5.60 -2.39
C VAL A 72 -3.41 5.35 -0.95
N ALA A 73 -3.77 4.18 -0.41
CA ALA A 73 -3.34 3.71 0.90
C ALA A 73 -2.94 2.23 0.80
N SER A 74 -1.65 1.97 0.69
CA SER A 74 -1.10 0.62 0.53
C SER A 74 0.41 0.61 0.84
N GLY A 75 0.84 1.30 1.89
CA GLY A 75 2.25 1.36 2.26
C GLY A 75 3.17 2.03 1.23
N ILE A 76 2.70 3.06 0.54
CA ILE A 76 3.48 3.76 -0.49
C ILE A 76 4.65 4.51 0.15
N MET A 77 5.88 4.05 -0.12
CA MET A 77 7.07 4.78 0.30
C MET A 77 7.12 6.18 -0.34
N VAL A 78 7.27 7.20 0.50
CA VAL A 78 7.43 8.59 0.05
C VAL A 78 8.83 8.79 -0.51
N THR A 79 8.91 9.18 -1.80
CA THR A 79 10.18 9.48 -2.47
C THR A 79 10.14 10.86 -3.12
N LYS A 80 11.32 11.47 -3.31
CA LYS A 80 11.44 12.75 -4.03
C LYS A 80 10.88 12.68 -5.45
N GLU A 81 10.96 11.52 -6.10
CA GLU A 81 10.42 11.30 -7.44
C GLU A 81 8.88 11.32 -7.42
N ARG A 82 8.25 10.57 -6.51
CA ARG A 82 6.79 10.53 -6.36
C ARG A 82 6.22 11.88 -5.96
N LEU A 83 6.91 12.62 -5.08
CA LEU A 83 6.49 13.96 -4.65
C LEU A 83 6.50 15.02 -5.75
N LYS A 84 7.10 14.76 -6.92
CA LYS A 84 6.98 15.65 -8.08
C LYS A 84 5.61 15.54 -8.75
N ALA A 85 4.91 14.42 -8.56
CA ALA A 85 3.65 14.12 -9.23
C ALA A 85 2.46 14.03 -8.26
N TYR A 86 2.70 13.73 -6.99
CA TYR A 86 1.66 13.48 -6.00
C TYR A 86 1.98 14.15 -4.66
N ASP A 87 0.95 14.63 -3.98
CA ASP A 87 1.03 15.01 -2.56
C ASP A 87 1.03 13.76 -1.68
N ALA A 88 1.71 13.81 -0.54
CA ALA A 88 1.76 12.69 0.40
C ALA A 88 1.75 13.18 1.86
N VAL A 89 1.11 12.38 2.72
CA VAL A 89 1.16 12.54 4.17
C VAL A 89 1.79 11.28 4.76
N PRO A 90 2.95 11.37 5.42
CA PRO A 90 3.55 10.21 6.08
C PRO A 90 2.74 9.84 7.34
N TYR A 91 2.38 8.58 7.50
CA TYR A 91 1.58 8.09 8.65
C TYR A 91 2.20 6.88 9.39
N PHE A 92 3.26 6.28 8.85
CA PHE A 92 4.02 5.22 9.53
C PHE A 92 5.48 5.21 9.06
N VAL A 93 6.36 4.65 9.90
CA VAL A 93 7.77 4.41 9.57
C VAL A 93 7.96 2.91 9.38
N SER A 94 8.61 2.52 8.29
CA SER A 94 8.88 1.12 7.95
C SER A 94 10.38 0.87 7.78
N ASN A 95 10.78 -0.38 8.01
CA ASN A 95 12.11 -0.88 7.72
C ASN A 95 12.03 -1.93 6.61
N VAL A 96 13.05 -1.97 5.77
CA VAL A 96 13.20 -3.03 4.77
C VAL A 96 13.85 -4.24 5.43
N VAL A 97 13.25 -5.41 5.26
CA VAL A 97 13.79 -6.67 5.75
C VAL A 97 13.88 -7.67 4.61
N MET A 98 14.84 -8.57 4.72
CA MET A 98 14.90 -9.75 3.85
C MET A 98 14.11 -10.86 4.52
N VAL A 99 13.36 -11.62 3.73
CA VAL A 99 12.65 -12.80 4.20
C VAL A 99 13.21 -14.01 3.46
N THR A 100 13.62 -15.01 4.22
CA THR A 100 14.19 -16.26 3.71
C THR A 100 13.38 -17.43 4.21
N ALA A 101 13.61 -18.62 3.65
CA ALA A 101 13.03 -19.84 4.22
C ALA A 101 13.54 -20.02 5.66
N ALA A 102 12.69 -20.47 6.58
CA ALA A 102 13.10 -20.69 7.97
C ALA A 102 14.24 -21.71 8.13
N SER A 103 14.44 -22.58 7.12
CA SER A 103 15.54 -23.54 7.05
C SER A 103 16.83 -22.98 6.41
N ASP A 104 16.80 -21.77 5.85
CA ASP A 104 17.97 -21.13 5.23
C ASP A 104 18.84 -20.50 6.34
N SER A 105 19.99 -21.12 6.58
CA SER A 105 21.00 -20.62 7.51
C SER A 105 22.17 -19.90 6.84
N GLU A 106 22.16 -19.78 5.50
CA GLU A 106 23.25 -19.18 4.72
C GLU A 106 22.99 -17.72 4.40
N THR A 107 21.71 -17.33 4.23
CA THR A 107 21.32 -15.96 3.87
C THR A 107 20.98 -15.16 5.12
N MET A 108 22.00 -14.67 5.83
CA MET A 108 21.83 -13.99 7.14
C MET A 108 22.07 -12.48 7.08
N SER A 109 22.68 -11.99 6.01
CA SER A 109 23.00 -10.58 5.82
C SER A 109 22.82 -10.15 4.36
N PRO A 110 22.67 -8.84 4.08
CA PRO A 110 22.53 -8.35 2.70
C PRO A 110 23.69 -8.73 1.77
N LEU A 111 24.88 -8.96 2.32
CA LEU A 111 26.05 -9.38 1.54
C LEU A 111 25.90 -10.79 0.96
N ASP A 112 25.09 -11.64 1.60
CA ASP A 112 24.86 -13.02 1.19
C ASP A 112 23.91 -13.12 -0.01
N LEU A 113 23.31 -12.00 -0.44
CA LEU A 113 22.39 -11.96 -1.59
C LEU A 113 23.11 -12.00 -2.94
N SER A 114 24.42 -11.78 -2.97
CA SER A 114 25.18 -11.72 -4.22
C SER A 114 25.04 -13.03 -5.00
N GLY A 115 24.60 -12.93 -6.26
CA GLY A 115 24.38 -14.08 -7.14
C GLY A 115 23.09 -14.86 -6.87
N LYS A 116 22.28 -14.47 -5.88
CA LYS A 116 20.95 -15.07 -5.63
C LYS A 116 19.87 -14.39 -6.46
N VAL A 117 18.79 -15.13 -6.70
CA VAL A 117 17.57 -14.58 -7.34
C VAL A 117 16.65 -14.05 -6.25
N LEU A 118 16.20 -12.80 -6.41
CA LEU A 118 15.27 -12.14 -5.48
C LEU A 118 13.89 -12.02 -6.12
N ALA A 119 12.85 -12.27 -5.33
CA ALA A 119 11.48 -11.93 -5.68
C ALA A 119 11.13 -10.58 -5.02
N ILE A 120 10.69 -9.62 -5.82
CA ILE A 120 10.34 -8.27 -5.38
C ILE A 120 9.00 -7.90 -5.99
N GLU A 121 8.15 -7.25 -5.22
CA GLU A 121 6.89 -6.71 -5.71
C GLU A 121 7.15 -5.54 -6.69
N ALA A 122 6.59 -5.66 -7.89
CA ALA A 122 6.81 -4.69 -8.97
C ALA A 122 6.23 -3.30 -8.63
N GLY A 123 6.94 -2.25 -9.02
CA GLY A 123 6.55 -0.86 -8.77
C GLY A 123 6.83 -0.36 -7.35
N THR A 124 7.38 -1.22 -6.48
CA THR A 124 7.94 -0.80 -5.19
C THR A 124 9.26 -0.06 -5.39
N THR A 125 9.73 0.63 -4.35
CA THR A 125 11.06 1.23 -4.36
C THR A 125 12.18 0.21 -4.21
N TYR A 126 11.86 -1.07 -3.93
CA TYR A 126 12.83 -2.13 -3.71
C TYR A 126 13.39 -2.72 -4.99
N GLU A 127 12.74 -2.49 -6.13
CA GLU A 127 13.19 -2.96 -7.44
C GLU A 127 14.33 -2.11 -8.05
N LYS A 128 14.69 -1.00 -7.39
CA LYS A 128 15.68 -0.01 -7.85
C LYS A 128 16.94 0.01 -6.99
#